data_AF-A0A538KIS0-F1
#
_entry.id   AF-A0A538KIS0-F1
#
_cell.length_a   1.000
_cell.length_b   1.000
_cell.length_c   1.000
_cell.angle_alpha   90.00
_cell.angle_beta   90.00
_cell.angle_gamma   90.00
#
_symmetry.space_group_name_H-M   'P 1'
#
loop_
_entity.id
_entity.type
_entity.pdbx_description
1 polymer ?
#
loop_
_entity_poly.entity_id
_entity_poly.type
_entity_poly.pdbx_seq_one_letter_code
_entity_poly.pdbx_strand_id
1 'polypeptide(L)'
;MSILVGEDTRLCVSGITGREGTFHTLNNKRYGTNVVAGVTPGKGGQDVEGIPVFNTFADAVNETQANTAMIFVPPRFAADSILEAADAGIELVVAITEGIPAHDELRVYTHLQRNGRTRLVGPNCPGILSPGKANVGIIPAAFFKEGNVGVVSRSGTLTYQIGNELAQRGFG
;
A
#
# COMPACT_ATOMS: atom_id res chain seq x y z
N MET A 1 1.02 -19.67 -4.00
CA MET A 1 1.29 -19.08 -2.67
C MET A 1 1.73 -17.64 -2.90
N SER A 2 1.19 -16.67 -2.16
CA SER A 2 1.64 -15.26 -2.22
C SER A 2 2.26 -14.84 -0.88
N ILE A 3 3.00 -13.73 -0.88
CA ILE A 3 3.70 -13.20 0.30
C ILE A 3 3.16 -11.80 0.57
N LEU A 4 2.82 -11.51 1.84
CA LEU A 4 2.31 -10.24 2.36
C LEU A 4 0.94 -9.78 1.84
N VAL A 5 0.65 -9.87 0.54
CA VAL A 5 -0.63 -9.46 -0.06
C VAL A 5 -1.25 -10.58 -0.90
N GLY A 6 -2.57 -10.62 -0.97
CA GLY A 6 -3.36 -11.70 -1.56
C GLY A 6 -4.86 -11.42 -1.55
N GLU A 7 -5.67 -12.46 -1.74
CA GLU A 7 -7.14 -12.35 -1.79
C GLU A 7 -7.76 -11.88 -0.46
N ASP A 8 -7.06 -12.10 0.65
CA ASP A 8 -7.43 -11.70 2.00
C ASP A 8 -7.04 -10.24 2.35
N THR A 9 -6.37 -9.54 1.43
CA THR A 9 -5.96 -8.15 1.60
C THR A 9 -7.16 -7.22 1.55
N ARG A 10 -7.44 -6.53 2.67
CA ARG A 10 -8.45 -5.47 2.78
C ARG A 10 -7.73 -4.14 2.90
N LEU A 11 -7.63 -3.43 1.78
CA LEU A 11 -6.78 -2.27 1.62
C LEU A 11 -7.49 -0.98 2.05
N CYS A 12 -6.85 -0.23 2.95
CA CYS A 12 -7.19 1.15 3.29
C CYS A 12 -6.15 2.12 2.70
N VAL A 13 -6.59 3.21 2.07
CA VAL A 13 -5.67 4.16 1.41
C VAL A 13 -5.64 5.52 2.12
N SER A 14 -4.48 5.91 2.63
CA SER A 14 -4.27 7.26 3.16
C SER A 14 -3.99 8.25 2.03
N GLY A 15 -4.72 9.37 2.01
CA GLY A 15 -4.65 10.36 0.93
C GLY A 15 -5.48 10.00 -0.29
N ILE A 16 -6.49 9.12 -0.14
CA ILE A 16 -7.35 8.64 -1.23
C ILE A 16 -8.01 9.74 -2.07
N THR A 17 -8.29 10.90 -1.48
CA THR A 17 -8.94 12.03 -2.16
C THR A 17 -7.97 12.98 -2.87
N GLY A 18 -6.66 12.74 -2.77
CA GLY A 18 -5.65 13.44 -3.54
C GLY A 18 -5.49 12.84 -4.94
N ARG A 19 -4.98 13.62 -5.90
CA ARG A 19 -4.86 13.22 -7.32
C ARG A 19 -4.20 11.84 -7.53
N GLU A 20 -3.00 11.64 -6.98
CA GLU A 20 -2.28 10.36 -7.09
C GLU A 20 -2.94 9.26 -6.27
N GLY A 21 -3.44 9.58 -5.08
CA GLY A 21 -4.15 8.66 -4.20
C GLY A 21 -5.39 8.07 -4.88
N THR A 22 -6.24 8.92 -5.47
CA THR A 22 -7.40 8.47 -6.25
C THR A 22 -6.97 7.62 -7.44
N PHE A 23 -6.03 8.10 -8.26
CA PHE A 23 -5.61 7.38 -9.46
C PHE A 23 -5.10 5.97 -9.16
N HIS A 24 -4.17 5.84 -8.21
CA HIS A 24 -3.62 4.54 -7.86
C HIS A 24 -4.61 3.67 -7.09
N THR A 25 -5.45 4.24 -6.22
CA THR A 25 -6.54 3.49 -5.57
C THR A 25 -7.44 2.81 -6.58
N LEU A 26 -7.91 3.56 -7.58
CA LEU A 26 -8.80 3.02 -8.61
C LEU A 26 -8.10 1.98 -9.48
N ASN A 27 -6.81 2.15 -9.77
CA ASN A 27 -6.05 1.12 -10.49
C ASN A 27 -5.89 -0.18 -9.69
N ASN A 28 -5.62 -0.09 -8.38
CA ASN A 28 -5.56 -1.26 -7.52
C ASN A 28 -6.94 -1.95 -7.39
N LYS A 29 -8.02 -1.17 -7.25
CA LYS A 29 -9.41 -1.70 -7.27
C LYS A 29 -9.75 -2.39 -8.59
N ARG A 30 -9.43 -1.76 -9.74
CA ARG A 30 -9.65 -2.36 -11.07
C ARG A 30 -8.82 -3.62 -11.32
N TYR A 31 -7.66 -3.71 -10.69
CA TYR A 31 -6.83 -4.92 -10.77
C TYR A 31 -7.44 -6.10 -10.01
N GLY A 32 -8.29 -5.85 -9.02
CA GLY A 32 -8.93 -6.87 -8.19
C GLY A 32 -8.59 -6.78 -6.70
N THR A 33 -7.73 -5.83 -6.29
CA THR A 33 -7.47 -5.61 -4.87
C THR A 33 -8.74 -5.14 -4.17
N ASN A 34 -9.08 -5.76 -3.04
CA ASN A 34 -10.23 -5.36 -2.24
C ASN A 34 -9.92 -4.06 -1.47
N VAL A 35 -10.18 -2.91 -2.10
CA VAL A 35 -10.06 -1.59 -1.47
C VAL A 35 -11.33 -1.28 -0.71
N VAL A 36 -11.22 -1.31 0.62
CA VAL A 36 -12.38 -1.24 1.53
C VAL A 36 -12.61 0.15 2.12
N ALA A 37 -11.56 0.98 2.17
CA ALA A 37 -11.63 2.29 2.80
C ALA A 37 -10.57 3.24 2.24
N GLY A 38 -10.77 4.52 2.47
CA GLY A 38 -9.68 5.48 2.45
C GLY A 38 -9.76 6.48 3.59
N VAL A 39 -8.64 7.14 3.87
CA VAL A 39 -8.51 8.11 4.95
C VAL A 39 -8.11 9.45 4.35
N THR A 40 -8.85 10.50 4.68
CA THR A 40 -8.43 11.89 4.48
C THR A 40 -9.02 12.73 5.61
N PRO A 41 -8.20 13.25 6.54
CA PRO A 41 -8.68 14.09 7.63
C PRO A 41 -9.51 15.28 7.14
N GLY A 42 -10.67 15.49 7.76
CA GLY A 42 -11.63 16.53 7.40
C GLY A 42 -12.57 16.17 6.24
N LYS A 43 -12.45 14.96 5.66
CA LYS A 43 -13.31 14.47 4.58
C LYS A 43 -14.03 13.15 4.90
N GLY A 44 -14.08 12.78 6.17
CA GLY A 44 -14.88 11.62 6.62
C GLY A 44 -16.34 11.74 6.18
N GLY A 45 -16.93 10.63 5.74
CA GLY A 45 -18.29 10.57 5.20
C GLY A 45 -18.40 10.81 3.68
N GLN A 46 -17.29 11.16 3.01
CA GLN A 46 -17.25 11.20 1.54
C GLN A 46 -17.09 9.79 0.95
N ASP A 47 -17.20 9.72 -0.38
CA ASP A 47 -17.03 8.50 -1.16
C ASP A 47 -16.09 8.76 -2.35
N VAL A 48 -15.25 7.78 -2.68
CA VAL A 48 -14.44 7.75 -3.89
C VAL A 48 -14.78 6.50 -4.70
N GLU A 49 -15.72 6.62 -5.63
CA GLU A 49 -16.14 5.54 -6.55
C GLU A 49 -16.59 4.27 -5.80
N GLY A 50 -17.45 4.45 -4.80
CA GLY A 50 -17.97 3.40 -3.92
C GLY A 50 -16.97 2.93 -2.86
N ILE A 51 -15.99 3.77 -2.51
CA ILE A 51 -15.04 3.52 -1.41
C ILE A 51 -15.29 4.58 -0.33
N PRO A 52 -15.73 4.18 0.88
CA PRO A 52 -16.00 5.12 1.96
C PRO A 52 -14.72 5.79 2.45
N VAL A 53 -14.80 7.10 2.71
CA VAL A 53 -13.71 7.91 3.24
C VAL A 53 -13.94 8.19 4.72
N PHE A 54 -12.91 7.98 5.53
CA PHE A 54 -12.88 8.22 6.96
C PHE A 54 -11.92 9.36 7.32
N ASN A 55 -12.09 9.91 8.52
CA ASN A 55 -11.16 10.91 9.05
C ASN A 55 -9.89 10.28 9.62
N THR A 56 -9.99 9.07 10.19
CA THR A 56 -8.89 8.38 10.87
C THR A 56 -8.77 6.94 10.40
N PHE A 57 -7.58 6.34 10.57
CA PHE A 57 -7.40 4.90 10.36
C PHE A 57 -8.20 4.06 11.37
N ALA A 58 -8.35 4.52 12.61
CA ALA A 58 -9.11 3.80 13.63
C ALA A 58 -10.57 3.59 13.20
N ASP A 59 -11.24 4.65 12.71
CA ASP A 59 -12.60 4.55 12.21
C ASP A 59 -12.69 3.61 11.00
N ALA A 60 -11.74 3.74 10.05
CA ALA A 60 -11.69 2.89 8.87
C ALA A 60 -11.51 1.40 9.23
N VAL A 61 -10.61 1.09 10.16
CA VAL A 61 -10.36 -0.29 10.60
C VAL A 61 -11.57 -0.85 11.34
N ASN A 62 -12.18 -0.07 12.24
CA ASN A 62 -13.36 -0.53 12.99
C ASN A 62 -14.52 -0.92 12.06
N GLU A 63 -14.82 -0.08 11.06
CA GLU A 63 -15.95 -0.28 10.16
C GLU A 63 -15.68 -1.31 9.05
N THR A 64 -14.44 -1.39 8.56
CA THR A 64 -14.13 -2.16 7.34
C THR A 64 -13.19 -3.35 7.58
N GLN A 65 -12.67 -3.48 8.79
CA GLN A 65 -11.70 -4.50 9.19
C GLN A 65 -10.45 -4.49 8.30
N ALA A 66 -10.07 -3.33 7.76
CA ALA A 66 -8.87 -3.18 6.94
C ALA A 66 -7.64 -3.75 7.67
N ASN A 67 -6.82 -4.52 6.96
CA ASN A 67 -5.59 -5.13 7.50
C ASN A 67 -4.31 -4.62 6.83
N THR A 68 -4.45 -3.89 5.72
CA THR A 68 -3.34 -3.35 4.94
C THR A 68 -3.58 -1.87 4.66
N ALA A 69 -2.54 -1.05 4.78
CA ALA A 69 -2.57 0.37 4.44
C ALA A 69 -1.64 0.70 3.29
N MET A 70 -2.07 1.60 2.41
CA MET A 70 -1.23 2.22 1.38
C MET A 70 -1.15 3.73 1.61
N ILE A 71 0.07 4.25 1.72
CA ILE A 71 0.33 5.65 2.10
C ILE A 71 0.67 6.48 0.86
N PHE A 72 -0.22 7.43 0.52
CA PHE A 72 -0.13 8.34 -0.62
C PHE A 72 -0.18 9.83 -0.22
N VAL A 73 0.23 10.14 1.00
CA VAL A 73 0.28 11.52 1.49
C VAL A 73 1.65 12.18 1.23
N PRO A 74 1.72 13.53 1.16
CA PRO A 74 2.98 14.25 1.05
C PRO A 74 4.01 13.89 2.13
N PRO A 75 5.33 14.08 1.88
CA PRO A 75 6.39 13.55 2.75
C PRO A 75 6.31 14.02 4.19
N ARG A 76 5.98 15.30 4.40
CA ARG A 76 5.78 15.91 5.72
C ARG A 76 4.68 15.28 6.58
N PHE A 77 3.82 14.45 6.00
CA PHE A 77 2.70 13.78 6.68
C PHE A 77 2.84 12.26 6.70
N ALA A 78 3.76 11.70 5.92
CA ALA A 78 3.81 10.26 5.69
C ALA A 78 4.23 9.47 6.93
N ALA A 79 5.19 9.99 7.72
CA ALA A 79 5.61 9.33 8.95
C ALA A 79 4.47 9.21 9.97
N ASP A 80 3.74 10.29 10.21
CA ASP A 80 2.60 10.27 11.14
C ASP A 80 1.47 9.37 10.60
N SER A 81 1.24 9.36 9.29
CA SER A 81 0.24 8.47 8.67
C SER A 81 0.61 6.99 8.79
N ILE A 82 1.90 6.63 8.70
CA ILE A 82 2.37 5.26 8.93
C ILE A 82 2.15 4.85 10.39
N LEU A 83 2.48 5.73 11.33
CA LEU A 83 2.30 5.48 12.76
C LEU A 83 0.82 5.34 13.12
N GLU A 84 -0.05 6.22 12.60
CA GLU A 84 -1.49 6.15 12.81
C GLU A 84 -2.08 4.82 12.30
N ALA A 85 -1.67 4.38 11.11
CA ALA A 85 -2.09 3.09 10.58
C ALA A 85 -1.66 1.93 11.50
N ALA A 86 -0.41 1.94 11.96
CA ALA A 86 0.11 0.91 12.86
C ALA A 86 -0.61 0.89 14.22
N ASP A 87 -0.91 2.06 14.77
CA ASP A 87 -1.62 2.20 16.05
C ASP A 87 -3.10 1.79 15.93
N ALA A 88 -3.71 1.97 14.76
CA ALA A 88 -5.05 1.49 14.44
C ALA A 88 -5.13 -0.04 14.23
N GLY A 89 -4.01 -0.76 14.29
CA GLY A 89 -3.96 -2.22 14.18
C GLY A 89 -3.77 -2.76 12.76
N ILE A 90 -3.37 -1.91 11.79
CA ILE A 90 -2.98 -2.38 10.46
C ILE A 90 -1.71 -3.25 10.59
N GLU A 91 -1.74 -4.44 9.99
CA GLU A 91 -0.65 -5.41 10.06
C GLU A 91 0.45 -5.15 9.01
N LEU A 92 0.07 -4.56 7.87
CA LEU A 92 0.97 -4.24 6.77
C LEU A 92 0.76 -2.80 6.28
N VAL A 93 1.80 -1.99 6.33
CA VAL A 93 1.82 -0.64 5.75
C VAL A 93 2.75 -0.64 4.54
N VAL A 94 2.26 -0.15 3.40
CA VAL A 94 3.01 0.06 2.17
C VAL A 94 3.12 1.57 1.91
N ALA A 95 4.31 2.12 2.12
CA ALA A 95 4.57 3.54 1.96
C ALA A 95 5.19 3.84 0.60
N ILE A 96 4.43 4.55 -0.25
CA ILE A 96 4.87 4.91 -1.60
C ILE A 96 5.68 6.21 -1.57
N THR A 97 5.30 7.14 -0.71
CA THR A 97 5.88 8.49 -0.60
C THR A 97 7.41 8.50 -0.58
N GLU A 98 8.00 9.30 -1.46
CA GLU A 98 9.43 9.61 -1.51
C GLU A 98 9.74 10.91 -0.73
N GLY A 99 10.93 11.03 -0.17
CA GLY A 99 11.42 12.29 0.42
C GLY A 99 11.03 12.50 1.88
N ILE A 100 10.66 11.43 2.58
CA ILE A 100 10.47 11.46 4.04
C ILE A 100 11.85 11.75 4.68
N PRO A 101 11.96 12.69 5.64
CA PRO A 101 13.22 12.92 6.34
C PRO A 101 13.72 11.65 7.04
N ALA A 102 15.01 11.35 6.93
CA ALA A 102 15.60 10.16 7.53
C ALA A 102 15.39 10.07 9.06
N HIS A 103 15.30 11.22 9.75
CA HIS A 103 14.98 11.26 11.17
C HIS A 103 13.55 10.79 11.47
N ASP A 104 12.60 11.12 10.59
CA ASP A 104 11.23 10.64 10.71
C ASP A 104 11.13 9.15 10.40
N GLU A 105 11.90 8.64 9.43
CA GLU A 105 12.01 7.21 9.16
C GLU A 105 12.60 6.44 10.35
N LEU A 106 13.62 6.98 11.02
CA LEU A 106 14.20 6.39 12.24
C LEU A 106 13.16 6.30 13.36
N ARG A 107 12.34 7.35 13.53
CA ARG A 107 11.24 7.40 14.50
C ARG A 107 10.20 6.32 14.19
N VAL A 108 9.77 6.20 12.93
CA VAL A 108 8.85 5.16 12.46
C VAL A 108 9.42 3.77 12.72
N TYR A 109 10.64 3.51 12.26
CA TYR A 109 11.29 2.22 12.45
C TYR A 109 11.34 1.80 13.91
N THR A 110 11.78 2.71 14.80
CA THR A 110 11.91 2.45 16.22
C THR A 110 10.57 2.11 16.87
N HIS A 111 9.50 2.82 16.49
CA HIS A 111 8.14 2.55 16.98
C HIS A 111 7.65 1.17 16.54
N LEU A 112 7.77 0.85 15.24
CA LEU A 112 7.30 -0.42 14.69
C LEU A 112 8.05 -1.62 15.28
N GLN A 113 9.37 -1.50 15.49
CA GLN A 113 10.17 -2.55 16.15
C GLN A 113 9.73 -2.80 17.59
N ARG A 114 9.33 -1.77 18.33
CA ARG A 114 8.83 -1.91 19.71
C ARG A 114 7.42 -2.51 19.75
N ASN A 115 6.56 -2.14 18.80
CA ASN A 115 5.19 -2.65 18.72
C ASN A 115 5.16 -4.13 18.25
N GLY A 116 6.01 -4.50 17.30
CA GLY A 116 6.17 -5.89 16.82
C GLY A 116 4.99 -6.45 16.01
N ARG A 117 3.91 -5.69 15.82
CA ARG A 117 2.67 -6.13 15.15
C ARG A 117 2.60 -5.73 13.67
N THR A 118 3.17 -4.59 13.30
CA THR A 118 3.02 -4.01 11.96
C THR A 118 4.32 -4.11 11.17
N ARG A 119 4.21 -4.58 9.92
CA ARG A 119 5.30 -4.60 8.94
C ARG A 119 5.21 -3.36 8.05
N LEU A 120 6.36 -2.79 7.69
CA LEU A 120 6.46 -1.67 6.75
C LEU A 120 7.23 -2.10 5.50
N VAL A 121 6.66 -1.82 4.33
CA VAL A 121 7.35 -1.85 3.03
C VAL A 121 7.46 -0.43 2.50
N GLY A 122 8.69 -0.04 2.12
CA GLY A 122 9.04 1.34 1.82
C GLY A 122 9.70 2.05 3.02
N PRO A 123 9.66 3.40 3.06
CA PRO A 123 9.06 4.32 2.09
C PRO A 123 9.84 4.36 0.76
N ASN A 124 9.48 5.29 -0.14
CA ASN A 124 10.09 5.43 -1.47
C ASN A 124 10.16 4.10 -2.23
N CYS A 125 9.01 3.45 -2.40
CA CYS A 125 8.94 2.16 -3.06
C CYS A 125 7.74 2.09 -4.02
N PRO A 126 7.79 1.19 -5.03
CA PRO A 126 6.66 1.02 -5.93
C PRO A 126 5.49 0.24 -5.30
N GLY A 127 5.71 -0.41 -4.15
CA GLY A 127 4.74 -1.23 -3.43
C GLY A 127 4.95 -2.73 -3.59
N ILE A 128 3.86 -3.49 -3.51
CA ILE A 128 3.86 -4.97 -3.55
C ILE A 128 2.80 -5.44 -4.54
N LEU A 129 3.17 -6.44 -5.35
CA LEU A 129 2.27 -7.09 -6.30
C LEU A 129 2.32 -8.60 -6.09
N SER A 130 1.15 -9.19 -5.87
CA SER A 130 0.89 -10.63 -6.02
C SER A 130 0.11 -10.83 -7.31
N PRO A 131 0.76 -11.25 -8.41
CA PRO A 131 0.12 -11.36 -9.72
C PRO A 131 -1.16 -12.22 -9.67
N GLY A 132 -2.24 -11.71 -10.24
CA GLY A 132 -3.57 -12.34 -10.27
C GLY A 132 -4.38 -12.21 -8.97
N LYS A 133 -3.82 -11.61 -7.91
CA LYS A 133 -4.43 -11.62 -6.57
C LYS A 133 -4.62 -10.23 -5.99
N ALA A 134 -3.53 -9.48 -5.84
CA ALA A 134 -3.57 -8.15 -5.25
C ALA A 134 -2.40 -7.30 -5.73
N ASN A 135 -2.68 -6.04 -6.03
CA ASN A 135 -1.71 -4.98 -6.20
C ASN A 135 -1.90 -3.97 -5.06
N VAL A 136 -0.81 -3.58 -4.41
CA VAL A 136 -0.78 -2.53 -3.39
C VAL A 136 0.38 -1.60 -3.73
N GLY A 137 0.11 -0.61 -4.59
CA GLY A 137 1.06 0.44 -4.92
C GLY A 137 0.89 0.97 -6.34
N ILE A 138 2.03 1.21 -6.99
CA ILE A 138 2.14 1.80 -8.33
C ILE A 138 2.76 0.83 -9.34
N ILE A 139 2.91 -0.45 -9.00
CA ILE A 139 3.47 -1.46 -9.89
C ILE A 139 2.52 -1.67 -11.08
N PRO A 140 2.98 -1.51 -12.34
CA PRO A 140 2.22 -1.84 -13.52
C PRO A 140 2.11 -3.37 -13.68
N ALA A 141 1.00 -3.93 -13.22
CA ALA A 141 0.80 -5.38 -13.16
C ALA A 141 0.83 -6.10 -14.52
N ALA A 142 0.65 -5.38 -15.63
CA ALA A 142 0.67 -5.94 -16.99
C ALA A 142 2.01 -6.60 -17.38
N PHE A 143 3.11 -6.26 -16.70
CA PHE A 143 4.43 -6.88 -16.95
C PHE A 143 4.66 -8.18 -16.16
N PHE A 144 3.70 -8.60 -15.33
CA PHE A 144 3.86 -9.75 -14.44
C PHE A 144 2.78 -10.80 -14.72
N LYS A 145 3.12 -12.06 -14.46
CA LYS A 145 2.22 -13.21 -14.54
C LYS A 145 2.32 -13.99 -13.24
N GLU A 146 1.30 -14.77 -12.89
CA GLU A 146 1.41 -15.68 -11.76
C GLU A 146 2.41 -16.80 -12.09
N GLY A 147 3.27 -17.13 -11.13
CA GLY A 147 4.22 -18.23 -11.27
C GLY A 147 4.98 -18.56 -9.99
N ASN A 148 6.25 -18.88 -10.15
CA ASN A 148 7.11 -19.52 -9.17
C ASN A 148 8.34 -18.69 -8.77
N VAL A 149 8.47 -17.46 -9.25
CA VAL A 149 9.62 -16.58 -8.98
C VAL A 149 9.20 -15.41 -8.09
N GLY A 150 9.85 -15.28 -6.93
CA GLY A 150 9.76 -14.08 -6.10
C GLY A 150 10.79 -13.04 -6.50
N VAL A 151 10.38 -11.77 -6.60
CA VAL A 151 11.28 -10.64 -6.91
C VAL A 151 11.29 -9.65 -5.75
N VAL A 152 12.49 -9.27 -5.29
CA VAL A 152 12.70 -8.21 -4.31
C VAL A 152 13.68 -7.21 -4.90
N SER A 153 13.35 -5.92 -4.82
CA SER A 153 14.15 -4.86 -5.45
C SER A 153 14.01 -3.56 -4.67
N ARG A 154 15.05 -2.73 -4.78
CA ARG A 154 15.08 -1.35 -4.25
C ARG A 154 14.78 -0.30 -5.34
N SER A 155 14.44 -0.72 -6.56
CA SER A 155 14.17 0.15 -7.71
C SER A 155 12.87 -0.22 -8.38
N GLY A 156 11.98 0.76 -8.61
CA GLY A 156 10.70 0.54 -9.29
C GLY A 156 10.87 0.08 -10.73
N THR A 157 11.44 0.93 -11.58
CA THR A 157 11.53 0.66 -13.04
C THR A 157 12.33 -0.61 -13.36
N LEU A 158 13.39 -0.90 -12.61
CA LEU A 158 14.14 -2.14 -12.78
C LEU A 158 13.30 -3.37 -12.42
N THR A 159 12.42 -3.28 -11.42
CA THR A 159 11.49 -4.36 -11.08
C THR A 159 10.57 -4.70 -12.25
N TYR A 160 10.10 -3.68 -12.98
CA TYR A 160 9.19 -3.88 -14.12
C TYR A 160 9.90 -4.55 -15.28
N GLN A 161 11.16 -4.15 -15.54
CA GLN A 161 12.00 -4.81 -16.55
C GLN A 161 12.22 -6.28 -16.22
N ILE A 162 12.56 -6.60 -14.96
CA ILE A 162 12.76 -7.98 -14.53
C ILE A 162 11.46 -8.79 -14.63
N GLY A 163 10.32 -8.22 -14.23
CA GLY A 163 9.01 -8.86 -14.39
C GLY A 163 8.72 -9.23 -15.84
N ASN A 164 8.93 -8.27 -16.75
CA ASN A 164 8.72 -8.49 -18.18
C ASN A 164 9.65 -9.57 -18.76
N GLU A 165 10.93 -9.56 -18.40
CA GLU A 165 11.91 -10.57 -18.82
C GLU A 165 11.53 -11.98 -18.34
N LEU A 166 11.08 -12.11 -17.09
CA LEU A 166 10.60 -13.39 -16.55
C LEU A 166 9.38 -13.89 -17.33
N ALA A 167 8.39 -13.01 -17.53
CA ALA A 167 7.15 -13.32 -18.26
C ALA A 167 7.40 -13.77 -19.71
N GLN A 168 8.35 -13.13 -20.40
CA GLN A 168 8.74 -13.49 -21.77
C GLN A 168 9.46 -14.85 -21.86
N ARG A 169 10.16 -15.24 -20.79
CA ARG A 169 10.85 -16.53 -20.71
C ARG A 169 9.96 -17.67 -20.18
N GLY A 170 8.67 -17.40 -19.99
CA GLY A 170 7.69 -18.39 -19.52
C GLY A 170 7.67 -18.58 -18.00
N PHE A 171 8.37 -17.72 -17.25
CA PHE A 171 8.28 -17.67 -15.80
C PHE A 171 7.19 -16.67 -15.37
N GLY A 172 6.75 -16.79 -14.13
CA GLY A 172 5.89 -15.84 -13.44
C GLY A 172 6.29 -15.76 -11.97
#